data_AF-A0A2W7N9Z8-F1
#
_entry.id   AF-A0A2W7N9Z8-F1
#
_cell.length_a   1.000
_cell.length_b   1.000
_cell.length_c   1.000
_cell.angle_alpha   90.00
_cell.angle_beta   90.00
_cell.angle_gamma   90.00
#
_symmetry.space_group_name_H-M   'P 1'
#
loop_
_entity.id
_entity.type
_entity.pdbx_description
1 polymer ?
#
loop_
_entity_poly.entity_id
_entity_poly.type
_entity_poly.pdbx_seq_one_letter_code
_entity_poly.pdbx_strand_id
1 'polypeptide(L)'
;MTTLTITDTTIEKYFSFLNKLDNNSKKRLIMKLSESLHKREHSSFNIENIYGAWEDTRDSDEIIKEIQETRINQPDTETFE
;
A
#
# COMPACT_ATOMS: atom_id res chain seq x y z
N MET A 1 -0.26 13.33 10.72
CA MET A 1 -1.43 12.44 10.90
C MET A 1 -2.28 13.02 12.02
N THR A 2 -3.56 13.27 11.78
CA THR A 2 -4.48 13.80 12.79
C THR A 2 -4.86 12.69 13.76
N THR A 3 -4.36 12.77 15.00
CA THR A 3 -4.77 11.89 16.09
C THR A 3 -6.12 12.34 16.60
N LEU A 4 -7.15 11.55 16.30
CA LEU A 4 -8.51 11.80 16.80
C LEU A 4 -8.54 11.39 18.28
N THR A 5 -8.57 12.36 19.19
CA THR A 5 -8.86 12.11 20.60
C THR A 5 -10.35 11.81 20.75
N ILE A 6 -10.68 10.56 21.05
CA ILE A 6 -12.05 10.08 21.14
C ILE A 6 -12.61 10.41 22.54
N THR A 7 -13.85 10.92 22.61
CA THR A 7 -14.58 11.11 23.88
C THR A 7 -15.19 9.80 24.36
N ASP A 8 -15.43 9.65 25.67
CA ASP A 8 -16.04 8.44 26.24
C ASP A 8 -17.40 8.09 25.60
N THR A 9 -18.20 9.11 25.30
CA THR A 9 -19.49 8.96 24.59
C THR A 9 -19.35 8.36 23.19
N THR A 10 -18.22 8.61 22.54
CA THR A 10 -17.94 8.11 21.20
C THR A 10 -17.39 6.68 21.27
N ILE A 11 -16.59 6.37 22.29
CA ILE A 11 -16.12 5.00 22.57
C ILE A 11 -17.30 4.05 22.78
N GLU A 12 -18.26 4.44 23.62
CA GLU A 12 -19.45 3.62 23.90
C GLU A 12 -20.28 3.33 22.64
N LYS A 13 -20.43 4.31 21.74
CA LYS A 13 -21.11 4.11 20.46
C LYS A 13 -20.40 3.06 19.61
N TYR A 14 -19.09 3.16 19.44
CA TYR A 14 -18.31 2.15 18.70
C TYR A 14 -18.35 0.79 19.39
N PHE A 15 -18.22 0.74 20.71
CA PHE A 15 -18.30 -0.49 21.47
C PHE A 15 -19.66 -1.19 21.31
N SER A 16 -20.76 -0.45 21.33
CA SER A 16 -22.11 -1.00 21.13
C SER A 16 -22.27 -1.72 19.78
N PHE A 17 -21.59 -1.22 18.73
CA PHE A 17 -21.54 -1.86 17.43
C PHE A 17 -20.66 -3.10 17.44
N LEU A 18 -19.46 -3.00 18.04
CA LEU A 18 -18.51 -4.11 18.13
C LEU A 18 -19.02 -5.26 19.00
N ASN A 19 -19.84 -4.97 20.01
CA ASN A 19 -20.37 -5.98 20.90
C ASN A 19 -21.40 -6.90 20.22
N LYS A 20 -22.04 -6.43 19.14
CA LYS A 20 -23.00 -7.24 18.35
C LYS A 20 -22.34 -8.19 17.36
N LEU A 21 -21.03 -8.10 17.16
CA LEU A 21 -20.28 -9.01 16.28
C LEU A 21 -20.28 -10.43 16.84
N ASP A 22 -20.25 -11.41 15.93
CA ASP A 22 -20.03 -12.80 16.29
C ASP A 22 -18.60 -13.02 16.84
N ASN A 23 -18.41 -14.13 17.54
CA ASN A 23 -17.16 -14.43 18.23
C ASN A 23 -15.95 -14.54 17.28
N ASN A 24 -16.13 -14.98 16.03
CA ASN A 24 -15.04 -15.10 15.06
C ASN A 24 -14.65 -13.71 14.54
N SER A 25 -15.64 -12.86 14.23
CA SER A 25 -15.40 -11.48 13.82
C SER A 25 -14.72 -10.66 14.92
N LYS A 26 -15.12 -10.82 16.19
CA LYS A 26 -14.45 -10.18 17.34
C LYS A 26 -12.98 -10.58 17.43
N LYS A 27 -12.67 -11.88 17.35
CA LYS A 27 -11.28 -12.38 17.36
C LYS A 27 -10.45 -11.81 16.22
N ARG A 28 -11.00 -11.77 15.00
CA ARG A 28 -10.32 -11.22 13.82
C ARG A 28 -10.04 -9.73 13.98
N LEU A 29 -10.97 -8.97 14.55
CA LEU A 29 -10.78 -7.54 14.78
C LEU A 29 -9.70 -7.27 15.83
N ILE A 30 -9.70 -8.01 16.93
CA ILE A 30 -8.65 -7.92 17.96
C ILE A 30 -7.28 -8.20 17.37
N MET A 31 -7.17 -9.23 16.52
CA MET A 31 -5.92 -9.56 15.82
C MET A 31 -5.45 -8.40 14.93
N LYS A 32 -6.34 -7.85 14.07
CA LYS A 32 -6.02 -6.69 13.22
C LYS A 32 -5.63 -5.45 14.01
N LEU A 33 -6.33 -5.16 15.11
CA LEU A 33 -6.00 -4.04 15.99
C LEU A 33 -4.63 -4.26 16.65
N SER A 34 -4.36 -5.48 17.13
CA SER A 34 -3.07 -5.84 17.70
C SER A 34 -1.94 -5.70 16.68
N GLU A 35 -2.15 -6.15 15.44
CA GLU A 35 -1.23 -5.93 14.32
C GLU A 35 -1.05 -4.44 13.99
N SER A 36 -2.09 -3.62 14.13
CA SER A 36 -1.98 -2.17 13.87
C SER A 36 -1.16 -1.43 14.93
N LEU A 37 -1.14 -1.95 16.17
CA LEU A 37 -0.29 -1.43 17.26
C LEU A 37 1.17 -1.83 17.07
N HIS A 38 1.40 -3.04 16.57
CA HIS A 38 2.71 -3.49 16.15
C HIS A 38 2.98 -2.91 14.77
N LYS A 39 3.31 -1.60 14.74
CA LYS A 39 3.81 -0.92 13.55
C LYS A 39 4.83 -1.87 12.92
N ARG A 40 4.48 -2.48 11.79
CA ARG A 40 5.46 -3.22 11.01
C ARG A 40 6.52 -2.16 10.77
N GLU A 41 7.70 -2.32 11.37
CA GLU A 41 8.89 -1.76 10.79
C GLU A 41 8.83 -2.33 9.38
N HIS A 42 8.31 -1.53 8.44
CA HIS A 42 8.67 -1.70 7.06
C HIS A 42 10.18 -1.69 7.16
N SER A 43 10.79 -2.87 7.05
CA SER A 43 12.23 -2.99 6.94
C SER A 43 12.58 -1.89 5.96
N SER A 44 13.29 -0.86 6.45
CA SER A 44 13.51 0.37 5.72
C SER A 44 13.93 -0.08 4.34
N PHE A 45 13.06 0.12 3.34
CA PHE A 45 13.27 -0.43 2.03
C PHE A 45 14.49 0.29 1.48
N ASN A 46 15.65 -0.33 1.71
CA ASN A 46 16.92 0.31 1.46
C ASN A 46 17.14 0.18 -0.03
N ILE A 47 17.24 1.32 -0.71
CA ILE A 47 17.48 1.39 -2.15
C ILE A 47 18.76 0.60 -2.51
N GLU A 48 19.70 0.50 -1.58
CA GLU A 48 20.90 -0.34 -1.70
C GLU A 48 20.58 -1.83 -1.93
N ASN A 49 19.44 -2.34 -1.46
CA ASN A 49 19.02 -3.74 -1.70
C ASN A 49 18.56 -3.98 -3.15
N ILE A 50 18.32 -2.92 -3.92
CA ILE A 50 17.89 -2.98 -5.34
C ILE A 50 19.04 -2.56 -6.25
N TYR A 51 20.05 -1.88 -5.71
CA TYR A 51 21.23 -1.45 -6.45
C TYR A 51 21.95 -2.68 -7.01
N GLY A 52 22.00 -2.79 -8.34
CA GLY A 52 22.59 -3.94 -9.03
C GLY A 52 21.71 -5.19 -9.13
N ALA A 53 20.45 -5.15 -8.65
CA ALA A 53 19.50 -6.24 -8.89
C ALA A 53 18.99 -6.27 -10.34
N TRP A 54 19.12 -5.15 -11.05
CA TRP A 54 18.83 -5.06 -12.48
C TRP A 54 20.13 -5.21 -13.26
N GLU A 55 20.35 -6.40 -13.80
CA GLU A 55 21.40 -6.71 -14.77
C GLU A 55 20.73 -6.77 -16.15
N ASP A 56 20.94 -5.74 -16.98
CA ASP A 56 20.46 -5.70 -18.35
C ASP A 56 21.66 -5.92 -19.29
N THR A 57 21.52 -6.86 -20.22
CA THR A 57 22.54 -7.16 -21.23
C THR A 57 22.55 -6.16 -22.38
N ARG A 58 21.51 -5.32 -22.48
CA ARG A 58 21.34 -4.32 -23.53
C ARG A 58 22.18 -3.09 -23.26
N ASP A 59 22.70 -2.51 -24.33
CA ASP A 59 23.42 -1.24 -24.23
C ASP A 59 22.44 -0.09 -23.93
N SER A 60 22.95 0.97 -23.30
CA SER A 60 22.14 2.15 -22.98
C SER A 60 21.48 2.75 -24.22
N ASP A 61 22.17 2.74 -25.37
CA ASP A 61 21.64 3.27 -26.63
C ASP A 61 20.47 2.43 -27.17
N GLU A 62 20.47 1.12 -26.92
CA GLU A 62 19.39 0.21 -27.31
C GLU A 62 18.12 0.47 -26.48
N ILE A 63 18.28 0.66 -25.17
CA ILE A 63 17.19 1.00 -24.25
C ILE A 63 16.58 2.36 -24.63
N ILE A 64 17.44 3.36 -24.90
CA ILE A 64 17.00 4.70 -25.30
C ILE A 64 16.21 4.64 -26.61
N LYS A 65 16.69 3.86 -27.59
CA LYS A 65 16.02 3.68 -28.88
C LYS A 65 14.65 3.01 -28.72
N GLU A 66 14.54 1.95 -27.93
CA GLU A 66 13.26 1.26 -27.65
C GLU A 66 12.23 2.20 -27.01
N ILE A 67 12.64 3.01 -26.03
CA ILE A 67 11.75 3.99 -25.38
C ILE A 67 11.24 5.03 -26.40
N GLN A 68 12.13 5.51 -27.27
CA GLN A 68 11.76 6.47 -28.31
C GLN A 68 10.80 5.86 -29.35
N GLU A 69 11.07 4.64 -29.79
CA GLU A 69 10.24 3.92 -30.77
C GLU A 69 8.86 3.56 -30.19
N THR A 70 8.78 3.23 -28.90
CA THR A 70 7.51 2.96 -28.21
C THR A 70 6.66 4.23 -28.12
N ARG A 71 7.29 5.38 -27.85
CA ARG A 71 6.59 6.68 -27.74
C ARG A 71 5.97 7.14 -29.06
N ILE A 72 6.53 6.72 -30.19
CA ILE A 72 6.02 7.07 -31.53
C ILE A 72 4.86 6.15 -31.95
N ASN A 73 4.73 4.97 -31.31
CA ASN A 73 3.80 3.91 -31.73
C ASN A 73 2.50 3.79 -30.90
N GLN A 74 2.15 4.73 -30.02
CA GLN A 74 0.83 4.72 -29.36
C GLN A 74 0.15 6.10 -29.40
N PRO A 75 -0.88 6.30 -30.25
CA PRO A 75 -2.00 7.14 -29.89
C PRO A 75 -2.90 6.34 -28.95
N ASP A 76 -2.58 6.30 -27.66
CA ASP A 76 -3.54 5.85 -26.64
C ASP A 76 -4.59 6.95 -26.48
N THR A 77 -5.51 7.05 -27.43
CA THR A 77 -6.81 7.68 -27.19
C THR A 77 -7.68 6.67 -26.47
N GLU A 78 -7.43 6.47 -25.17
CA GLU A 78 -8.52 6.03 -24.29
C GLU A 78 -9.47 7.21 -24.14
N THR A 79 -10.51 7.24 -24.98
CA THR A 79 -11.71 8.03 -24.70
C THR A 79 -12.34 7.46 -23.44
N PHE A 80 -12.24 8.21 -22.34
CA PHE A 80 -13.01 7.97 -21.14
C PHE A 80 -14.48 8.29 -21.43
N GLU A 81 -15.33 7.27 -21.49
CA GLU A 81 -16.79 7.40 -21.38
C GLU A 81 -17.23 7.53 -19.92
#